data_AF-A0A2Z6N3Y6-F1
#
_entry.id   AF-A0A2Z6N3Y6-F1
#
_cell.length_a   1.000
_cell.length_b   1.000
_cell.length_c   1.000
_cell.angle_alpha   90.00
_cell.angle_beta   90.00
_cell.angle_gamma   90.00
#
_symmetry.space_group_name_H-M   'P 1'
#
loop_
_entity.id
_entity.type
_entity.pdbx_description
1 polymer ?
#
loop_
_entity_poly.entity_id
_entity_poly.type
_entity_poly.pdbx_seq_one_letter_code
_entity_poly.pdbx_strand_id
1 'polypeptide(L)'
;MEGIFINLLESNTMFRTQNPNEAHGPRSTWYVKELYFIAIRVLCNANISEHFNPKKDASFPEINLVTGDITGQLGGYPSWNRTILAFFAGHMNGKIRPVLFQHWKNKDKDMLVYEKVPENVSYHETMKMSKYCICPSGWEVASPRIVEAIYAECIEVSEIPKLKEILLGISEEKYTRLHEGVKQVQRHFVVNNPPKRYD
;
A
#
# COMPACT_ATOMS: atom_id res chain seq x y z
N MET A 1 15.82 23.91 -12.64
CA MET A 1 15.32 23.07 -13.76
C MET A 1 13.91 22.53 -13.46
N GLU A 2 13.59 22.17 -12.20
CA GLU A 2 12.26 21.69 -11.79
C GLU A 2 11.11 22.70 -12.01
N GLY A 3 11.35 24.00 -11.83
CA GLY A 3 10.31 25.03 -11.97
C GLY A 3 9.73 25.19 -13.38
N ILE A 4 10.48 24.85 -14.43
CA ILE A 4 9.96 24.86 -15.81
C ILE A 4 9.03 23.67 -16.04
N PHE A 5 9.40 22.50 -15.50
CA PHE A 5 8.64 21.26 -15.65
C PHE A 5 7.28 21.32 -14.92
N ILE A 6 7.26 21.72 -13.65
CA ILE A 6 6.01 21.86 -12.90
C ILE A 6 5.12 22.93 -13.52
N ASN A 7 5.67 24.07 -13.92
CA ASN A 7 4.89 25.10 -14.61
C ASN A 7 4.28 24.57 -15.93
N LEU A 8 5.02 23.76 -16.71
CA LEU A 8 4.50 23.19 -17.95
C LEU A 8 3.37 22.17 -17.70
N LEU A 9 3.46 21.38 -16.63
CA LEU A 9 2.38 20.48 -16.19
C LEU A 9 1.15 21.25 -15.69
N GLU A 10 1.36 22.32 -14.91
CA GLU A 10 0.28 23.11 -14.32
C GLU A 10 -0.44 23.99 -15.35
N SER A 11 0.30 24.57 -16.30
CA SER A 11 -0.23 25.52 -17.30
C SER A 11 -0.83 24.85 -18.54
N ASN A 12 -0.37 23.65 -18.92
CA ASN A 12 -0.87 22.96 -20.09
C ASN A 12 -2.12 22.12 -19.74
N THR A 13 -3.28 22.58 -20.25
CA THR A 13 -4.58 21.97 -19.99
C THR A 13 -4.69 20.54 -20.50
N MET A 14 -3.80 20.07 -21.39
CA MET A 14 -3.79 18.68 -21.85
C MET A 14 -3.34 17.67 -20.79
N PHE A 15 -2.66 18.12 -19.72
CA PHE A 15 -2.39 17.27 -18.54
C PHE A 15 -3.60 17.13 -17.62
N ARG A 16 -4.64 17.94 -17.81
CA ARG A 16 -5.89 17.90 -17.05
C ARG A 16 -6.94 17.17 -17.86
N THR A 17 -7.57 16.16 -17.27
CA THR A 17 -8.70 15.47 -17.87
C THR A 17 -9.87 15.46 -16.90
N GLN A 18 -11.06 15.70 -17.43
CA GLN A 18 -12.31 15.52 -16.69
C GLN A 18 -12.84 14.08 -16.82
N ASN A 19 -12.21 13.26 -17.69
CA ASN A 19 -12.54 11.85 -17.84
C ASN A 19 -11.69 11.03 -16.84
N PRO A 20 -12.28 10.48 -15.76
CA PRO A 20 -11.54 9.72 -14.75
C PRO A 20 -10.87 8.47 -15.33
N ASN A 21 -11.39 7.90 -16.42
CA ASN A 21 -10.77 6.75 -17.10
C ASN A 21 -9.45 7.13 -17.82
N GLU A 22 -9.24 8.42 -18.05
CA GLU A 22 -8.02 8.94 -18.70
C GLU A 22 -7.07 9.60 -17.70
N ALA A 23 -7.47 9.70 -16.44
CA ALA A 23 -6.74 10.35 -15.37
C ALA A 23 -5.66 9.43 -14.75
N HIS A 24 -4.89 8.73 -15.60
CA HIS A 24 -3.77 7.88 -15.17
C HIS A 24 -2.44 8.40 -15.70
N GLY A 25 -1.40 8.38 -14.86
CA GLY A 25 -0.11 9.02 -15.12
C GLY A 25 0.56 8.68 -16.47
N PRO A 26 0.51 7.44 -16.97
CA PRO A 26 1.01 7.12 -18.30
C PRO A 26 0.35 7.93 -19.43
N ARG A 27 -0.95 8.17 -19.35
CA ARG A 27 -1.73 8.90 -20.35
C ARG A 27 -1.58 10.41 -20.21
N SER A 28 -1.50 10.94 -18.98
CA SER A 28 -1.22 12.35 -18.75
C SER A 28 0.11 12.78 -19.39
N THR A 29 1.17 11.98 -19.24
CA THR A 29 2.48 12.30 -19.84
C THR A 29 2.52 12.17 -21.37
N TRP A 30 1.60 11.42 -21.98
CA TRP A 30 1.55 11.18 -23.44
C TRP A 30 1.32 12.47 -24.24
N TYR A 31 0.58 13.42 -23.68
CA TYR A 31 0.21 14.67 -24.36
C TYR A 31 1.40 15.58 -24.67
N VAL A 32 2.56 15.36 -24.03
CA VAL A 32 3.83 16.04 -24.34
C VAL A 32 4.90 14.98 -24.57
N LYS A 33 5.13 14.64 -25.84
CA LYS A 33 6.01 13.52 -26.26
C LYS A 33 7.40 13.61 -25.64
N GLU A 34 7.99 14.80 -25.60
CA GLU A 34 9.32 15.02 -25.04
C GLU A 34 9.35 14.55 -23.58
N LEU A 35 8.40 15.00 -22.77
CA LEU A 35 8.28 14.61 -21.35
C LEU A 35 7.98 13.13 -21.19
N TYR A 36 7.11 12.57 -22.04
CA TYR A 36 6.83 11.13 -22.03
C TYR A 36 8.10 10.29 -22.17
N PHE A 37 9.07 10.70 -22.99
CA PHE A 37 10.30 9.95 -23.19
C PHE A 37 11.38 10.25 -22.15
N ILE A 38 11.55 11.51 -21.74
CA ILE A 38 12.70 11.92 -20.91
C ILE A 38 12.42 11.93 -19.40
N ALA A 39 11.16 12.12 -18.96
CA ALA A 39 10.86 12.23 -17.54
C ALA A 39 10.81 10.85 -16.87
N ILE A 40 11.40 10.73 -15.68
CA ILE A 40 11.18 9.59 -14.78
C ILE A 40 9.79 9.77 -14.16
N ARG A 41 8.90 8.80 -14.37
CA ARG A 41 7.54 8.84 -13.79
C ARG A 41 7.50 7.99 -12.54
N VAL A 42 6.83 8.50 -11.51
CA VAL A 42 6.53 7.75 -10.30
C VAL A 42 5.03 7.42 -10.33
N LEU A 43 4.70 6.13 -10.49
CA LEU A 43 3.35 5.67 -10.77
C LEU A 43 2.92 4.61 -9.76
N CYS A 44 1.65 4.60 -9.35
CA CYS A 44 1.13 3.55 -8.48
C CYS A 44 0.88 2.23 -9.22
N ASN A 45 0.64 2.29 -10.53
CA ASN A 45 0.47 1.11 -11.38
C ASN A 45 1.75 0.83 -12.18
N ALA A 46 2.36 -0.33 -11.93
CA ALA A 46 3.54 -0.82 -12.66
C ALA A 46 3.20 -1.70 -13.87
N ASN A 47 2.00 -1.54 -14.47
CA ASN A 47 1.53 -2.34 -15.60
C ASN A 47 2.19 -1.90 -16.93
N ILE A 48 3.07 -2.76 -17.46
CA ILE A 48 3.74 -2.54 -18.76
C ILE A 48 2.77 -2.41 -19.93
N SER A 49 1.58 -3.04 -19.84
CA SER A 49 0.54 -2.96 -20.88
C SER A 49 -0.14 -1.59 -20.91
N GLU A 50 -0.03 -0.83 -19.82
CA GLU A 50 -0.49 0.56 -19.68
C GLU A 50 0.69 1.54 -19.79
N HIS A 51 1.75 1.13 -20.48
CA HIS A 51 2.92 1.94 -20.78
C HIS A 51 3.82 2.29 -19.59
N PHE A 52 3.79 1.52 -18.50
CA PHE A 52 4.87 1.57 -17.51
C PHE A 52 6.18 1.07 -18.14
N ASN A 53 7.26 1.84 -18.02
CA ASN A 53 8.58 1.48 -18.53
C ASN A 53 9.50 1.12 -17.36
N PRO A 54 9.76 -0.18 -17.08
CA PRO A 54 10.57 -0.59 -15.93
C PRO A 54 12.04 -0.18 -16.03
N LYS A 55 12.52 0.28 -17.19
CA LYS A 55 13.88 0.80 -17.35
C LYS A 55 14.01 2.29 -16.98
N LYS A 56 12.89 2.98 -16.76
CA LYS A 56 12.85 4.44 -16.58
C LYS A 56 11.95 4.88 -15.43
N ASP A 57 10.77 4.29 -15.30
CA ASP A 57 9.77 4.65 -14.30
C ASP A 57 9.98 3.90 -12.98
N ALA A 58 9.51 4.51 -11.90
CA ALA A 58 9.48 3.92 -10.57
C ALA A 58 8.04 3.65 -10.15
N SER A 59 7.81 2.53 -9.47
CA SER A 59 6.54 2.25 -8.82
C SER A 59 6.53 2.84 -7.42
N PHE A 60 5.46 3.52 -7.05
CA PHE A 60 5.25 4.00 -5.69
C PHE A 60 3.82 3.73 -5.24
N PRO A 61 3.62 2.97 -4.16
CA PRO A 61 2.28 2.55 -3.76
C PRO A 61 1.42 3.75 -3.38
N GLU A 62 0.10 3.58 -3.53
CA GLU A 62 -0.86 4.58 -3.08
C GLU A 62 -0.75 4.80 -1.57
N ILE A 63 -0.85 6.07 -1.15
CA ILE A 63 -0.88 6.46 0.26
C ILE A 63 -2.26 7.08 0.53
N ASN A 64 -3.00 6.49 1.46
CA ASN A 64 -4.29 7.02 1.89
C ASN A 64 -4.09 7.95 3.10
N LEU A 65 -4.17 9.27 2.87
CA LEU A 65 -4.02 10.31 3.90
C LEU A 65 -5.38 10.93 4.25
N VAL A 66 -6.20 10.20 5.02
CA VAL A 66 -7.57 10.64 5.39
C VAL A 66 -7.59 12.03 6.02
N THR A 67 -6.60 12.35 6.87
CA THR A 67 -6.47 13.62 7.59
C THR A 67 -5.47 14.59 6.95
N GLY A 68 -4.80 14.21 5.87
CA GLY A 68 -3.70 14.99 5.27
C GLY A 68 -2.40 15.01 6.09
N ASP A 69 -2.34 14.24 7.19
CA ASP A 69 -1.17 14.08 8.05
C ASP A 69 -1.09 12.62 8.55
N ILE A 70 0.12 12.10 8.67
CA ILE A 70 0.44 10.78 9.22
C ILE A 70 0.81 10.81 10.71
N THR A 71 0.84 11.98 11.34
CA THR A 71 1.15 12.12 12.77
C THR A 71 0.19 11.26 13.61
N GLY A 72 0.76 10.34 14.41
CA GLY A 72 0.01 9.37 15.22
C GLY A 72 -0.52 8.13 14.46
N GLN A 73 -0.47 8.14 13.13
CA GLN A 73 -0.78 6.97 12.30
C GLN A 73 0.43 6.04 12.14
N LEU A 74 1.64 6.59 12.27
CA LEU A 74 2.89 5.81 12.30
C LEU A 74 3.10 5.08 13.62
N GLY A 75 3.65 3.87 13.52
CA GLY A 75 4.01 3.03 14.65
C GLY A 75 2.93 2.01 14.97
N GLY A 76 3.38 0.84 15.39
CA GLY A 76 2.51 -0.22 15.87
C GLY A 76 2.91 -0.69 17.27
N TYR A 77 2.24 -1.72 17.75
CA TYR A 77 2.58 -2.29 19.03
C TYR A 77 3.96 -2.98 18.98
N PRO A 78 4.69 -3.05 20.10
CA PRO A 78 5.88 -3.88 20.18
C PRO A 78 5.54 -5.34 19.90
N SER A 79 6.53 -6.11 19.45
CA SER A 79 6.35 -7.50 18.99
C SER A 79 5.58 -8.39 19.99
N TRP A 80 5.81 -8.21 21.30
CA TRP A 80 5.16 -8.97 22.38
C TRP A 80 3.71 -8.56 22.69
N ASN A 81 3.25 -7.39 22.22
CA ASN A 81 1.88 -6.90 22.44
C ASN A 81 0.99 -7.05 21.19
N ARG A 82 1.45 -7.82 20.19
CA ARG A 82 0.69 -8.14 18.99
C ARG A 82 0.04 -9.51 19.14
N THR A 83 -1.23 -9.50 19.50
CA THR A 83 -2.00 -10.71 19.87
C THR A 83 -2.74 -11.35 18.69
N ILE A 84 -2.95 -10.63 17.59
CA ILE A 84 -3.59 -11.16 16.39
C ILE A 84 -2.52 -11.75 15.47
N LEU A 85 -2.73 -12.98 14.98
CA LEU A 85 -1.78 -13.63 14.09
C LEU A 85 -1.78 -12.93 12.73
N ALA A 86 -2.92 -12.86 12.06
CA ALA A 86 -3.02 -12.16 10.79
C ALA A 86 -4.36 -11.42 10.61
N PHE A 87 -4.32 -10.33 9.86
CA PHE A 87 -5.50 -9.51 9.58
C PHE A 87 -5.65 -9.17 8.09
N PHE A 88 -6.91 -9.14 7.63
CA PHE A 88 -7.34 -8.62 6.34
C PHE A 88 -8.70 -7.93 6.47
N ALA A 89 -8.86 -6.78 5.82
CA ALA A 89 -10.17 -6.25 5.50
C ALA A 89 -10.22 -5.67 4.08
N GLY A 90 -11.29 -5.96 3.34
CA GLY A 90 -11.53 -5.37 2.03
C GLY A 90 -12.59 -6.10 1.21
N HIS A 91 -13.05 -5.49 0.12
CA HIS A 91 -14.12 -6.07 -0.70
C HIS A 91 -13.75 -7.42 -1.35
N MET A 92 -14.76 -8.27 -1.57
CA MET A 92 -14.66 -9.57 -2.25
C MET A 92 -14.48 -9.40 -3.77
N ASN A 93 -13.27 -9.02 -4.17
CA ASN A 93 -12.93 -8.72 -5.55
C ASN A 93 -11.57 -9.32 -5.98
N GLY A 94 -11.26 -9.32 -7.27
CA GLY A 94 -10.07 -9.98 -7.81
C GLY A 94 -10.14 -11.51 -7.78
N LYS A 95 -9.05 -12.17 -8.19
CA LYS A 95 -8.95 -13.64 -8.27
C LYS A 95 -8.64 -14.31 -6.93
N ILE A 96 -7.88 -13.60 -6.08
CA ILE A 96 -7.28 -14.16 -4.87
C ILE A 96 -8.20 -14.02 -3.65
N ARG A 97 -8.90 -12.88 -3.52
CA ARG A 97 -9.75 -12.62 -2.34
C ARG A 97 -10.91 -13.60 -2.16
N PRO A 98 -11.60 -14.11 -3.19
CA PRO A 98 -12.64 -15.12 -3.01
C PRO A 98 -12.11 -16.38 -2.29
N VAL A 99 -10.90 -16.83 -2.67
CA VAL A 99 -10.21 -17.94 -2.00
C VAL A 99 -9.87 -17.55 -0.56
N LEU A 100 -9.33 -16.35 -0.31
CA LEU A 100 -9.08 -15.86 1.06
C LEU A 100 -10.33 -15.94 1.94
N PHE A 101 -11.44 -15.39 1.45
CA PHE A 101 -12.70 -15.37 2.19
C PHE A 101 -13.23 -16.77 2.44
N GLN A 102 -13.21 -17.63 1.42
CA GLN A 102 -13.63 -19.01 1.56
C GLN A 102 -12.82 -19.76 2.63
N HIS A 103 -11.51 -19.52 2.72
CA HIS A 103 -10.66 -20.23 3.68
C HIS A 103 -10.68 -19.67 5.10
N TRP A 104 -10.83 -18.34 5.26
CA TRP A 104 -10.51 -17.70 6.55
C TRP A 104 -11.64 -16.85 7.14
N LYS A 105 -12.63 -16.37 6.36
CA LYS A 105 -13.70 -15.50 6.87
C LYS A 105 -14.48 -16.21 7.97
N ASN A 106 -14.44 -15.68 9.19
CA ASN A 106 -15.13 -16.22 10.37
C ASN A 106 -14.78 -17.68 10.70
N LYS A 107 -13.60 -18.17 10.30
CA LYS A 107 -13.20 -19.58 10.50
C LYS A 107 -12.13 -19.79 11.56
N ASP A 108 -11.43 -18.72 11.96
CA ASP A 108 -10.34 -18.81 12.92
C ASP A 108 -10.27 -17.52 13.76
N LYS A 109 -10.03 -17.67 15.05
CA LYS A 109 -10.02 -16.55 16.01
C LYS A 109 -8.74 -15.69 15.93
N ASP A 110 -7.65 -16.26 15.41
CA ASP A 110 -6.36 -15.58 15.32
C ASP A 110 -6.11 -15.01 13.91
N MET A 111 -6.90 -15.45 12.91
CA MET A 111 -6.88 -14.97 11.52
C MET A 111 -8.14 -14.13 11.23
N LEU A 112 -8.05 -12.83 11.44
CA LEU A 112 -9.18 -11.92 11.29
C LEU A 112 -9.34 -11.48 9.83
N VAL A 113 -10.36 -12.00 9.15
CA VAL A 113 -10.65 -11.71 7.74
C VAL A 113 -12.05 -11.13 7.59
N TYR A 114 -12.12 -9.85 7.26
CA TYR A 114 -13.38 -9.11 7.09
C TYR A 114 -13.57 -8.63 5.65
N GLU A 115 -14.83 -8.59 5.23
CA GLU A 115 -15.20 -7.91 3.98
C GLU A 115 -15.41 -6.42 4.22
N LYS A 116 -16.11 -6.11 5.32
CA LYS A 116 -16.21 -4.79 5.93
C LYS A 116 -15.94 -4.97 7.42
N VAL A 117 -15.06 -4.15 8.00
CA VAL A 117 -14.79 -4.18 9.43
C VAL A 117 -16.06 -3.80 10.20
N PRO A 118 -16.43 -4.50 11.28
CA PRO A 118 -17.56 -4.14 12.13
C PRO A 118 -17.42 -2.73 12.72
N GLU A 119 -18.54 -2.06 13.00
CA GLU A 119 -18.53 -0.66 13.48
C GLU A 119 -17.81 -0.47 14.83
N ASN A 120 -17.79 -1.51 15.67
CA ASN A 120 -17.13 -1.51 16.97
C ASN A 120 -15.65 -1.90 16.92
N VAL A 121 -15.10 -2.18 15.73
CA VAL A 121 -13.71 -2.61 15.53
C VAL A 121 -12.97 -1.55 14.73
N SER A 122 -11.86 -1.06 15.27
CA SER A 122 -11.02 -0.11 14.55
C SER A 122 -10.09 -0.84 13.58
N TYR A 123 -10.15 -0.48 12.29
CA TYR A 123 -9.29 -1.04 11.24
C TYR A 123 -7.80 -0.84 11.57
N HIS A 124 -7.38 0.40 11.82
CA HIS A 124 -5.98 0.73 12.09
C HIS A 124 -5.47 0.09 13.38
N GLU A 125 -6.30 0.04 14.42
CA GLU A 125 -5.93 -0.60 15.68
C GLU A 125 -5.71 -2.10 15.51
N THR A 126 -6.62 -2.75 14.78
CA THR A 126 -6.51 -4.18 14.47
C THR A 126 -5.24 -4.49 13.68
N MET A 127 -4.85 -3.62 12.73
CA MET A 127 -3.56 -3.73 12.02
C MET A 127 -2.37 -3.60 12.98
N LYS A 128 -2.37 -2.61 13.89
CA LYS A 128 -1.27 -2.40 14.85
C LYS A 128 -1.11 -3.58 15.82
N MET A 129 -2.20 -4.24 16.18
CA MET A 129 -2.22 -5.44 17.04
C MET A 129 -1.87 -6.73 16.29
N SER A 130 -1.81 -6.72 14.96
CA SER A 130 -1.54 -7.91 14.14
C SER A 130 -0.04 -8.12 13.93
N LYS A 131 0.39 -9.38 13.97
CA LYS A 131 1.77 -9.76 13.58
C LYS A 131 1.94 -9.64 12.06
N TYR A 132 0.97 -10.16 11.31
CA TYR A 132 0.98 -10.20 9.85
C TYR A 132 -0.25 -9.52 9.24
N CYS A 133 -0.09 -8.84 8.10
CA CYS A 133 -1.16 -8.18 7.37
C CYS A 133 -1.26 -8.79 5.98
N ILE A 134 -2.41 -9.40 5.70
CA ILE A 134 -2.62 -10.11 4.43
C ILE A 134 -2.93 -9.06 3.36
N CYS A 135 -2.16 -9.02 2.27
CA CYS A 135 -2.31 -7.98 1.26
C CYS A 135 -2.58 -8.54 -0.16
N PRO A 136 -3.62 -9.38 -0.37
CA PRO A 136 -3.90 -9.92 -1.70
C PRO A 136 -4.31 -8.80 -2.66
N SER A 137 -3.93 -8.93 -3.93
CA SER A 137 -4.39 -8.03 -5.00
C SER A 137 -5.91 -8.12 -5.17
N GLY A 138 -6.55 -6.97 -5.42
CA GLY A 138 -7.93 -6.88 -5.87
C GLY A 138 -8.00 -6.79 -7.40
N TRP A 139 -9.11 -6.25 -7.93
CA TRP A 139 -9.14 -5.74 -9.30
C TRP A 139 -8.45 -4.39 -9.43
N GLU A 140 -8.55 -3.58 -8.38
CA GLU A 140 -7.93 -2.27 -8.30
C GLU A 140 -6.42 -2.43 -8.10
N VAL A 141 -5.67 -1.76 -8.96
CA VAL A 141 -4.20 -1.68 -8.96
C VAL A 141 -3.69 -0.71 -7.90
N ALA A 142 -4.55 0.20 -7.43
CA ALA A 142 -4.25 1.15 -6.37
C ALA A 142 -4.88 0.65 -5.07
N SER A 143 -4.06 0.14 -4.16
CA SER A 143 -4.51 -0.21 -2.82
C SER A 143 -3.50 0.30 -1.80
N PRO A 144 -3.94 1.10 -0.81
CA PRO A 144 -3.03 1.68 0.17
C PRO A 144 -2.52 0.67 1.21
N ARG A 145 -3.06 -0.56 1.21
CA ARG A 145 -2.83 -1.57 2.27
C ARG A 145 -1.37 -1.90 2.51
N ILE A 146 -0.53 -1.94 1.46
CA ILE A 146 0.91 -2.18 1.62
C ILE A 146 1.53 -1.06 2.46
N VAL A 147 1.16 0.19 2.20
CA VAL A 147 1.64 1.34 2.95
C VAL A 147 1.06 1.35 4.36
N GLU A 148 -0.25 1.07 4.52
CA GLU A 148 -0.89 0.98 5.83
C GLU A 148 -0.26 -0.12 6.70
N ALA A 149 0.13 -1.25 6.12
CA ALA A 149 0.85 -2.31 6.82
C ALA A 149 2.24 -1.84 7.29
N ILE A 150 2.98 -1.11 6.45
CA ILE A 150 4.26 -0.50 6.82
C ILE A 150 4.06 0.52 7.95
N TYR A 151 3.04 1.37 7.88
CA TYR A 151 2.70 2.33 8.94
C TYR A 151 2.36 1.64 10.27
N ALA A 152 1.67 0.51 10.23
CA ALA A 152 1.36 -0.28 11.42
C ALA A 152 2.51 -1.22 11.85
N GLU A 153 3.67 -1.19 11.18
CA GLU A 153 4.78 -2.14 11.33
C GLU A 153 4.33 -3.61 11.26
N CYS A 154 3.30 -3.88 10.47
CA CYS A 154 2.69 -5.18 10.28
C CYS A 154 3.36 -5.88 9.09
N ILE A 155 3.81 -7.13 9.27
CA ILE A 155 4.55 -7.84 8.21
C ILE A 155 3.57 -8.28 7.10
N GLU A 156 3.83 -7.86 5.87
CA GLU A 156 2.99 -8.21 4.73
C GLU A 156 3.14 -9.68 4.31
N VAL A 157 2.02 -10.33 3.98
CA VAL A 157 1.97 -11.73 3.53
C VAL A 157 0.90 -11.97 2.46
N SER A 158 1.16 -12.90 1.53
CA SER A 158 0.31 -13.14 0.36
C SER A 158 -0.01 -14.61 0.02
N GLU A 159 0.57 -15.61 0.71
CA GLU A 159 0.30 -17.04 0.46
C GLU A 159 -0.92 -17.57 1.23
N ILE A 160 -1.97 -18.06 0.55
CA ILE A 160 -3.28 -18.27 1.19
C ILE A 160 -3.60 -19.69 1.70
N PRO A 161 -3.36 -20.78 0.94
CA PRO A 161 -3.92 -22.09 1.27
C PRO A 161 -3.34 -22.70 2.56
N LYS A 162 -2.08 -22.38 2.90
CA LYS A 162 -1.38 -22.85 4.09
C LYS A 162 -0.92 -21.72 4.99
N LEU A 163 -1.58 -20.55 4.90
CA LEU A 163 -1.10 -19.33 5.51
C LEU A 163 -0.81 -19.51 7.00
N LYS A 164 -1.76 -20.04 7.78
CA LYS A 164 -1.59 -20.23 9.23
C LYS A 164 -0.41 -21.16 9.57
N GLU A 165 -0.20 -22.25 8.82
CA GLU A 165 0.94 -23.16 9.01
C GLU A 165 2.27 -22.43 8.78
N ILE A 166 2.36 -21.66 7.70
CA ILE A 166 3.56 -20.88 7.35
C ILE A 166 3.84 -19.83 8.44
N LEU A 167 2.83 -19.07 8.85
CA LEU A 167 2.99 -17.99 9.83
C LEU A 167 3.35 -18.50 11.22
N LEU A 168 2.79 -19.64 11.64
CA LEU A 168 3.15 -20.30 12.90
C LEU A 168 4.51 -21.01 12.82
N GLY A 169 4.96 -21.40 11.63
CA GLY A 169 6.30 -21.97 11.41
C GLY A 169 7.44 -20.95 11.49
N ILE A 170 7.14 -19.65 11.53
CA ILE A 170 8.13 -18.59 11.72
C ILE A 170 8.47 -18.51 13.22
N SER A 171 9.74 -18.73 13.57
CA SER A 171 10.20 -18.58 14.96
C SER A 171 10.06 -17.14 15.45
N GLU A 172 9.89 -16.94 16.76
CA GLU A 172 9.80 -15.60 17.35
C GLU A 172 11.06 -14.75 17.09
N GLU A 173 12.24 -15.38 17.03
CA GLU A 173 13.48 -14.70 16.62
C GLU A 173 13.39 -14.17 15.18
N LYS A 174 12.93 -15.02 14.24
CA LYS A 174 12.76 -14.62 12.84
C LYS A 174 11.68 -13.55 12.69
N TYR A 175 10.57 -13.67 13.41
CA TYR A 175 9.51 -12.67 13.43
C TYR A 175 10.02 -11.31 13.95
N THR A 176 10.78 -11.30 15.04
CA THR A 176 11.36 -10.06 15.59
C THR A 176 12.26 -9.36 14.59
N ARG A 177 13.11 -10.11 13.88
CA ARG A 177 13.96 -9.57 12.81
C ARG A 177 13.16 -8.99 11.64
N LEU A 178 12.07 -9.66 11.26
CA LEU A 178 11.17 -9.14 10.22
C LEU A 178 10.48 -7.84 10.68
N HIS A 179 10.00 -7.79 11.92
CA HIS A 179 9.37 -6.61 12.52
C HIS A 179 10.35 -5.42 12.58
N GLU A 180 11.59 -5.65 12.99
CA GLU A 180 12.67 -4.65 12.95
C GLU A 180 12.98 -4.18 11.52
N GLY A 181 12.95 -5.09 10.55
CA GLY A 181 13.10 -4.75 9.13
C GLY A 181 12.00 -3.81 8.64
N VAL A 182 10.74 -4.08 8.98
CA VAL A 182 9.61 -3.19 8.63
C VAL A 182 9.77 -1.82 9.29
N LYS A 183 10.19 -1.76 10.56
CA LYS A 183 10.50 -0.48 11.25
C LYS A 183 11.57 0.33 10.53
N GLN A 184 12.63 -0.33 10.06
CA GLN A 184 13.68 0.35 9.30
C GLN A 184 13.16 0.90 7.96
N VAL A 185 12.24 0.20 7.30
CA VAL A 185 11.60 0.65 6.07
C VAL A 185 10.61 1.79 6.33
N GLN A 186 9.82 1.70 7.39
CA GLN A 186 8.78 2.66 7.76
C GLN A 186 9.31 4.09 7.86
N ARG A 187 10.54 4.29 8.35
CA ARG A 187 11.18 5.62 8.44
C ARG A 187 11.37 6.32 7.07
N HIS A 188 11.23 5.58 5.97
CA HIS A 188 11.32 6.10 4.60
C HIS A 188 9.95 6.49 4.02
N PHE A 189 8.84 6.10 4.66
CA PHE A 189 7.49 6.48 4.26
C PHE A 189 7.00 7.69 5.06
N VAL A 190 7.75 8.79 4.99
CA VAL A 190 7.44 10.03 5.72
C VAL A 190 6.70 10.99 4.80
N VAL A 191 5.57 11.49 5.28
CA VAL A 191 4.85 12.62 4.68
C VAL A 191 5.26 13.85 5.45
N ASN A 192 5.92 14.79 4.79
CA ASN A 192 6.28 16.08 5.39
C ASN A 192 5.10 17.04 5.25
N ASN A 193 4.51 17.44 6.38
CA ASN A 193 3.51 18.51 6.41
C ASN A 193 3.89 19.56 7.49
N PRO A 194 4.34 20.77 7.11
CA PRO A 194 4.52 21.26 5.73
C PRO A 194 5.67 20.54 4.99
N PRO A 195 5.72 20.60 3.64
CA PRO A 195 6.81 20.02 2.86
C PRO A 195 8.18 20.53 3.31
N LYS A 196 9.09 19.62 3.60
CA LYS A 196 10.47 19.94 3.95
C LYS A 196 11.32 19.98 2.68
N ARG A 197 12.00 21.10 2.46
CA ARG A 197 12.99 21.23 1.39
C ARG A 197 14.27 20.51 1.79
N TYR A 198 14.86 19.82 0.83
CA TYR A 198 16.16 19.13 0.98
C TYR A 198 17.19 19.64 -0.04
N ASP A 199 16.78 20.62 -0.84
CA ASP A 199 17.48 21.34 -1.88
C ASP A 199 17.81 22.79 -1.47
#